data_AF-A0A0F8W0U3-F1
#
_entry.id   AF-A0A0F8W0U3-F1
#
_cell.length_a   1.000
_cell.length_b   1.000
_cell.length_c   1.000
_cell.angle_alpha   90.00
_cell.angle_beta   90.00
_cell.angle_gamma   90.00
#
_symmetry.space_group_name_H-M   'P 1'
#
loop_
_entity.id
_entity.type
_entity.pdbx_description
1 polymer ?
#
loop_
_entity_poly.entity_id
_entity_poly.type
_entity_poly.pdbx_seq_one_letter_code
_entity_poly.pdbx_strand_id
1 'polypeptide(L)' 'SMFLSNTAGSKEIYFLDTDVIEMRVLQDMTYEDLAKTNDSQKFFLKIYECLIIRVTTFNSSIQEIA' A
#
# COMPACT_ATOMS: atom_id res chain seq x y z
N SER A 1 12.40 -2.48 -7.25
CA SER A 1 12.54 -1.02 -7.18
C SER A 1 11.29 -0.36 -7.75
N MET A 2 10.17 -0.45 -7.05
CA MET A 2 8.89 0.13 -7.47
C MET A 2 8.07 0.17 -6.18
N PHE A 3 7.79 1.29 -5.52
CA PHE A 3 7.87 2.68 -5.90
C PHE A 3 8.19 3.46 -4.61
N LEU A 4 9.31 4.16 -4.57
CA LEU A 4 9.49 5.23 -3.60
C LEU A 4 9.24 6.52 -4.37
N SER A 5 8.12 7.18 -4.10
CA SER A 5 7.75 8.43 -4.75
C SER A 5 8.58 9.57 -4.16
N ASN A 6 9.86 9.65 -4.54
CA ASN A 6 10.62 10.87 -4.32
C ASN A 6 11.54 11.11 -5.52
N THR A 7 11.61 12.38 -5.88
CA THR A 7 12.36 13.05 -6.95
C THR A 7 13.60 12.30 -7.44
N ALA A 8 13.84 12.31 -8.76
CA ALA A 8 14.97 11.63 -9.41
C ALA A 8 16.29 11.83 -8.62
N GLY A 9 16.75 10.77 -7.95
CA GLY A 9 17.97 10.77 -7.15
C GLY A 9 17.80 10.68 -5.63
N SER A 10 16.59 10.81 -5.08
CA SER A 10 16.38 10.62 -3.64
C SER A 10 16.61 9.17 -3.23
N LYS A 11 17.59 8.96 -2.35
CA LYS A 11 17.93 7.67 -1.76
C LYS A 11 17.46 7.66 -0.31
N GLU A 12 16.72 6.64 0.05
CA GLU A 12 16.23 6.44 1.41
C GLU A 12 16.47 4.99 1.83
N ILE A 13 16.85 4.79 3.09
CA ILE A 13 17.07 3.47 3.69
C ILE A 13 16.08 3.29 4.83
N TYR A 14 15.38 2.15 4.84
CA TYR A 14 14.40 1.81 5.85
C TYR A 14 14.85 0.59 6.64
N PHE A 15 14.90 0.74 7.96
CA PHE A 15 15.10 -0.36 8.90
C PHE A 15 13.74 -0.74 9.47
N LEU A 16 13.20 -1.84 8.96
CA LEU A 16 11.85 -2.28 9.29
C LEU A 16 11.92 -3.62 10.03
N ASP A 17 11.24 -3.68 11.16
CA ASP A 17 10.98 -4.92 11.89
C ASP A 17 9.59 -5.43 11.48
N THR A 18 9.56 -6.56 10.76
CA THR A 18 8.32 -7.13 10.24
C THR A 18 7.45 -7.79 11.31
N ASP A 19 7.99 -8.09 12.50
CA ASP A 19 7.21 -8.72 13.58
C ASP A 19 6.23 -7.72 14.22
N VAL A 20 6.51 -6.41 14.10
CA VAL A 20 5.65 -5.33 14.62
C VAL A 20 4.77 -4.68 13.55
N ILE A 21 4.93 -5.10 12.28
CA ILE A 21 4.17 -4.61 11.15
C ILE A 21 3.10 -5.64 10.78
N GLU A 22 1.84 -5.24 10.82
CA GLU A 22 0.70 -6.10 10.50
C GLU A 22 -0.06 -5.56 9.29
N MET A 23 -0.33 -6.44 8.32
CA MET A 23 -1.26 -6.17 7.24
C MET A 23 -2.65 -6.61 7.68
N ARG A 24 -3.59 -5.67 7.78
CA ARG A 24 -4.98 -5.96 8.14
C ARG A 24 -5.88 -5.77 6.93
N VAL A 25 -6.62 -6.83 6.61
CA VAL A 25 -7.66 -6.81 5.59
C VAL A 25 -8.97 -6.47 6.31
N LEU A 26 -9.64 -5.37 5.90
CA LEU A 26 -10.95 -5.00 6.43
C LEU A 26 -12.06 -5.85 5.79
N GLN A 27 -11.92 -6.12 4.50
CA GLN A 27 -12.84 -6.93 3.73
C GLN A 27 -12.07 -7.61 2.61
N ASP A 28 -12.35 -8.91 2.39
CA ASP A 28 -11.80 -9.64 1.25
C ASP A 28 -12.17 -8.97 -0.07
N MET A 29 -11.38 -9.24 -1.10
CA MET A 29 -11.62 -8.69 -2.44
C MET A 29 -13.06 -8.97 -2.88
N THR A 30 -13.82 -7.90 -3.13
CA THR A 30 -15.20 -8.01 -3.57
C THR A 30 -15.37 -7.52 -4.99
N TYR A 31 -16.27 -8.22 -5.69
CA TYR A 31 -16.66 -7.96 -7.06
C TYR A 31 -18.09 -7.43 -7.09
N GLU A 32 -18.31 -6.34 -7.81
CA GLU A 32 -19.64 -5.73 -7.98
C GLU A 32 -19.89 -5.40 -9.45
N ASP A 33 -20.96 -5.98 -10.01
CA ASP A 33 -21.40 -5.68 -11.38
C ASP A 33 -22.02 -4.29 -11.46
N LEU A 34 -21.61 -3.51 -12.46
CA LEU A 34 -22.23 -2.22 -12.80
C LEU A 34 -23.17 -2.37 -13.99
N ALA A 35 -24.07 -1.40 -14.15
CA ALA A 35 -24.98 -1.35 -15.28
C ALA A 35 -24.24 -1.31 -16.63
N LYS A 36 -24.77 -2.06 -17.61
CA LYS A 36 -24.28 -2.07 -18.99
C LYS A 36 -24.52 -0.69 -19.61
N THR A 37 -23.45 0.02 -19.94
CA THR A 37 -23.50 1.35 -20.62
C THR A 37 -22.63 1.31 -21.87
N ASN A 38 -23.15 1.79 -23.00
CA ASN A 38 -22.45 1.80 -24.31
C ASN A 38 -21.82 0.45 -24.69
N ASP A 39 -22.65 -0.60 -24.65
CA ASP A 39 -22.32 -1.99 -25.00
C ASP A 39 -21.12 -2.62 -24.25
N SER A 40 -20.66 -1.98 -23.18
CA SER A 40 -19.60 -2.46 -22.31
C SER A 40 -20.18 -2.93 -20.97
N GLN A 41 -19.74 -4.10 -20.50
CA GLN A 41 -19.95 -4.51 -19.11
C GLN A 41 -18.86 -3.87 -18.25
N LYS A 42 -19.29 -3.12 -17.23
CA LYS A 42 -18.39 -2.53 -16.25
C LYS A 42 -18.56 -3.27 -14.93
N PHE A 43 -17.50 -3.35 -14.15
CA PHE A 43 -17.51 -3.95 -12.83
C PHE A 43 -16.52 -3.20 -11.92
N PHE A 44 -16.76 -3.27 -10.62
CA PHE A 44 -15.84 -2.80 -9.59
C PHE A 44 -15.17 -3.99 -8.91
N LEU A 45 -13.86 -3.88 -8.74
CA LEU A 45 -13.08 -4.67 -7.79
C LEU A 45 -12.70 -3.76 -6.63
N LYS A 46 -13.12 -4.12 -5.43
CA LYS A 46 -12.86 -3.34 -4.21
C LYS A 46 -11.94 -4.14 -3.29
N ILE A 47 -10.89 -3.49 -2.81
CA ILE A 47 -9.92 -4.02 -1.85
C ILE A 47 -9.80 -2.99 -0.73
N TYR A 48 -10.04 -3.40 0.50
CA TYR A 48 -9.95 -2.54 1.68
C TYR A 48 -8.94 -3.11 2.66
N GLU A 49 -7.73 -2.55 2.64
CA GLU A 49 -6.59 -3.02 3.43
C GLU A 49 -5.90 -1.86 4.12
N CYS A 50 -5.22 -2.14 5.24
CA CYS A 50 -4.44 -1.18 6.00
C CYS A 50 -3.16 -1.83 6.54
N LEU A 51 -2.05 -1.10 6.46
CA LEU A 51 -0.78 -1.47 7.09
C LEU A 51 -0.66 -0.77 8.43
N ILE A 52 -0.49 -1.54 9.50
CA ILE A 52 -0.41 -1.05 10.87
C ILE A 52 0.97 -1.34 11.43
N ILE A 53 1.60 -0.33 12.04
CA ILE A 53 2.84 -0.48 12.79
C ILE A 53 2.49 -0.38 14.27
N ARG A 54 2.56 -1.49 15.01
CA ARG A 54 2.12 -1.52 16.43
C ARG A 54 3.05 -0.74 17.35
N VAL A 55 4.34 -0.75 17.02
CA VAL A 55 5.38 -0.06 17.79
C VAL A 55 6.32 0.62 16.80
N THR A 56 6.22 1.94 16.72
CA THR A 56 6.99 2.74 15.75
C THR A 56 8.47 2.86 16.12
N THR A 57 8.83 2.70 17.40
CA THR A 57 10.23 2.85 17.86
C THR A 57 11.19 1.78 17.35
N PHE A 58 10.69 0.63 16.92
CA PHE A 58 11.51 -0.44 16.32
C PHE A 58 11.78 -0.23 14.83
N ASN A 59 11.15 0.78 14.23
CA ASN A 59 11.32 1.12 12.83
C ASN A 59 12.04 2.47 12.72
N SER A 60 12.99 2.57 11.79
CA SER A 60 13.68 3.83 11.53
C SER A 60 13.93 4.02 10.04
N SER A 61 14.08 5.27 9.62
CA SER A 61 14.41 5.62 8.25
C SER A 61 15.52 6.65 8.21
N ILE A 62 16.38 6.52 7.20
CA ILE A 62 17.35 7.53 6.82
C ILE A 62 16.89 8.07 5.48
N GLN A 63 16.59 9.36 5.44
CA GLN A 63 16.11 10.06 4.26
C GLN A 63 17.20 10.99 3.70
N GLU A 64 17.06 11.39 2.43
CA GLU A 64 17.92 12.39 1.78
C GLU A 64 19.42 12.03 1.77
N ILE A 65 19.75 10.77 1.48
CA ILE A 65 21.15 10.33 1.38
C ILE A 65 21.76 10.89 0.08
N ALA A 66 22.85 11.66 0.22
CA ALA A 66 23.62 12.27 -0.86
C ALA A 66 24.32 11.25 -1.77
#